data_AF-A0A6B3FAW5-F1
#
_entry.id   AF-A0A6B3FAW5-F1
#
_cell.length_a   1.000
_cell.length_b   1.000
_cell.length_c   1.000
_cell.angle_alpha   90.00
_cell.angle_beta   90.00
_cell.angle_gamma   90.00
#
_symmetry.space_group_name_H-M   'P 1'
#
loop_
_entity.id
_entity.type
_entity.pdbx_description
1 polymer ?
#
loop_
_entity_poly.entity_id
_entity_poly.type
_entity_poly.pdbx_seq_one_letter_code
_entity_poly.pdbx_strand_id
1 'polypeptide(L)' 'SDKPSNWDTYMAANPHLRFYNGRRGYAVVTLGKKSARADWKTVSAVTTPGAPLTVAGSFVTEAGKPGLAPA' A
#
# COMPACT_ATOMS: atom_id res chain seq x y z
N SER A 1 -9.51 0.31 -7.67
CA SER A 1 -8.49 -0.34 -6.82
C SER A 1 -9.08 -1.60 -6.22
N ASP A 2 -8.31 -2.68 -6.20
CA ASP A 2 -8.77 -3.98 -5.73
C ASP A 2 -9.00 -3.97 -4.20
N LYS A 3 -10.14 -4.49 -3.75
CA LYS A 3 -10.61 -4.45 -2.35
C LYS A 3 -11.07 -5.84 -1.92
N PRO A 4 -10.50 -6.44 -0.86
CA PRO A 4 -11.00 -7.69 -0.31
C PRO A 4 -12.42 -7.51 0.29
N SER A 5 -13.15 -8.61 0.48
CA SER A 5 -14.55 -8.58 0.93
C SER A 5 -14.78 -7.94 2.31
N ASN A 6 -13.76 -7.91 3.16
CA ASN A 6 -13.75 -7.30 4.48
C ASN A 6 -13.21 -5.86 4.49
N TRP A 7 -12.97 -5.26 3.33
CA TRP A 7 -12.35 -3.94 3.23
C TRP A 7 -13.16 -2.86 3.96
N ASP A 8 -14.46 -2.78 3.69
CA ASP A 8 -15.32 -1.74 4.30
C ASP A 8 -15.35 -1.86 5.82
N THR A 9 -15.43 -3.08 6.35
CA THR A 9 -15.38 -3.35 7.79
C THR A 9 -14.10 -2.81 8.42
N TYR A 10 -12.94 -3.11 7.83
CA TYR A 10 -11.67 -2.64 8.39
C TYR A 10 -11.47 -1.13 8.24
N MET A 11 -11.87 -0.53 7.11
CA MET A 11 -11.73 0.92 6.93
C MET A 11 -12.66 1.70 7.85
N ALA A 12 -13.90 1.23 8.05
CA ALA A 12 -14.84 1.87 8.95
C ALA A 12 -14.41 1.75 10.42
N ALA A 13 -13.92 0.58 10.83
CA ALA A 13 -13.48 0.34 12.20
C ALA A 13 -12.15 1.04 12.55
N ASN A 14 -11.32 1.40 11.56
CA ASN A 14 -9.98 1.93 11.78
C ASN A 14 -9.76 3.26 11.02
N PRO A 15 -10.18 4.40 11.56
CA PRO A 15 -10.05 5.71 10.90
C PRO A 15 -8.62 6.13 10.56
N HIS A 16 -7.62 5.53 11.21
CA HIS A 16 -6.20 5.77 10.98
C HIS A 16 -5.63 4.98 9.79
N LEU A 17 -6.34 3.94 9.33
CA LEU A 17 -5.89 3.08 8.25
C LEU A 17 -6.12 3.79 6.89
N ARG A 18 -5.05 3.98 6.12
CA ARG A 18 -5.10 4.73 4.84
C ARG A 18 -5.14 3.84 3.58
N PHE A 19 -4.74 2.58 3.72
CA PHE A 19 -4.65 1.63 2.62
C PHE A 19 -4.75 0.19 3.08
N TYR A 20 -5.62 -0.58 2.43
CA TYR A 20 -5.74 -2.02 2.62
C TYR A 20 -5.98 -2.70 1.29
N ASN A 21 -5.19 -3.73 1.02
CA ASN A 21 -5.27 -4.53 -0.19
C ASN A 21 -4.96 -6.00 0.15
N GLY A 22 -5.72 -6.93 -0.44
CA GLY A 22 -5.63 -8.37 -0.13
C GLY A 22 -4.69 -9.16 -1.04
N ARG A 23 -3.94 -8.52 -1.96
CA ARG A 23 -3.05 -9.22 -2.88
C ARG A 23 -1.71 -9.55 -2.26
N ARG A 24 -1.09 -10.62 -2.75
CA ARG A 24 0.31 -10.97 -2.44
C ARG A 24 1.27 -9.99 -3.11
N GLY A 25 2.43 -9.80 -2.51
CA GLY A 25 3.42 -8.83 -2.98
C GLY A 25 4.43 -8.45 -1.91
N TYR A 26 4.99 -7.25 -2.04
CA TYR A 26 5.95 -6.67 -1.11
C TYR A 26 5.87 -5.13 -1.13
N ALA A 27 6.38 -4.48 -0.09
CA ALA A 27 6.54 -3.03 -0.06
C ALA A 27 7.98 -2.65 -0.43
N VAL A 28 8.14 -1.60 -1.23
CA VAL A 28 9.43 -0.95 -1.44
C VAL A 28 9.40 0.39 -0.72
N VAL A 29 10.34 0.61 0.19
CA VAL A 29 10.49 1.88 0.89
C VAL A 29 11.74 2.60 0.39
N THR A 30 11.54 3.74 -0.25
CA THR A 30 12.62 4.67 -0.59
C THR A 30 12.75 5.69 0.54
N LEU A 31 13.78 5.51 1.36
CA LEU A 31 14.05 6.34 2.52
C LEU A 31 15.05 7.44 2.16
N GLY A 32 14.65 8.70 2.32
CA GLY A 32 15.51 9.87 2.16
C GLY A 32 15.55 10.72 3.42
N LYS A 33 16.39 11.76 3.43
CA LYS A 33 16.56 12.66 4.59
C LYS A 33 15.28 13.44 4.94
N LYS A 34 14.46 13.78 3.94
CA LYS A 34 13.27 14.63 4.08
C LYS A 34 11.95 13.86 4.09
N SER A 35 11.96 12.62 3.58
CA SER A 35 10.74 11.83 3.41
C SER A 35 11.05 10.35 3.26
N ALA A 36 10.06 9.53 3.57
CA ALA A 36 10.02 8.12 3.19
C ALA A 36 8.83 7.89 2.27
N ARG A 37 9.07 7.32 1.09
CA ARG A 37 8.02 6.87 0.16
C ARG A 37 7.90 5.36 0.26
N ALA A 38 6.68 4.85 0.38
CA ALA A 38 6.36 3.44 0.35
C ALA A 38 5.46 3.13 -0.85
N ASP A 39 5.90 2.20 -1.70
CA ASP A 39 5.12 1.66 -2.82
C ASP A 39 4.75 0.21 -2.54
N TRP A 40 3.44 -0.09 -2.50
CA TRP A 40 2.93 -1.44 -2.30
C TRP A 40 2.84 -2.15 -3.66
N LYS A 41 3.82 -3.01 -3.94
CA LYS A 41 3.89 -3.76 -5.19
C LYS A 41 3.21 -5.11 -5.04
N THR A 42 2.22 -5.38 -5.88
CA THR A 42 1.35 -6.57 -5.80
C THR A 42 1.25 -7.30 -7.13
N VAL A 43 0.93 -8.59 -7.07
CA VAL A 43 0.63 -9.44 -8.24
C VAL A 43 -0.83 -9.85 -8.24
N SER A 44 -1.39 -10.08 -9.43
CA SER A 44 -2.79 -10.55 -9.58
C SER A 44 -3.01 -12.00 -9.19
N ALA A 45 -1.99 -12.85 -9.32
CA ALA A 45 -2.05 -14.26 -8.98
C ALA A 45 -0.68 -14.77 -8.53
N VAL A 46 -0.68 -15.79 -7.66
CA VAL A 46 0.53 -16.50 -7.20
C VAL A 46 0.50 -17.99 -7.48
N THR A 47 -0.66 -18.53 -7.89
CA THR A 47 -0.83 -19.94 -8.26
C THR A 47 -0.36 -20.23 -9.68
N THR A 48 -0.10 -19.20 -10.48
CA THR A 48 0.42 -19.31 -11.85
C THR A 48 1.60 -18.34 -12.00
N PRO A 49 2.75 -18.81 -12.52
CA PRO A 49 3.90 -17.94 -12.77
C PRO A 49 3.60 -16.83 -13.79
N GLY A 50 4.40 -15.75 -13.75
CA GLY A 50 4.38 -14.70 -14.76
C GLY A 50 3.32 -13.59 -14.57
N ALA A 51 2.60 -13.59 -13.44
CA ALA A 51 1.70 -12.48 -13.13
C ALA A 51 2.47 -11.14 -13.03
N PRO A 52 2.02 -10.08 -13.71
CA PRO A 52 2.72 -8.81 -13.72
C PRO A 52 2.66 -8.12 -12.35
N LEU A 53 3.74 -7.44 -12.00
CA LEU A 53 3.82 -6.62 -10.80
C LEU A 53 3.16 -5.26 -11.05
N THR A 54 2.31 -4.82 -10.12
CA THR A 54 1.61 -3.54 -10.17
C THR A 54 1.76 -2.79 -8.87
N VAL A 55 1.70 -1.46 -8.89
CA VAL A 55 1.69 -0.65 -7.67
C VAL A 55 0.23 -0.45 -7.24
N ALA A 56 -0.16 -1.09 -6.15
CA ALA A 56 -1.53 -1.04 -5.62
C ALA A 56 -1.81 0.23 -4.80
N GLY A 57 -0.75 0.87 -4.29
CA GLY A 57 -0.81 2.13 -3.57
C GLY A 57 0.59 2.70 -3.35
N SER A 58 0.68 4.03 -3.33
CA SER A 58 1.91 4.78 -3.08
C SER A 58 1.63 5.86 -2.05
N PHE A 59 2.45 5.91 -1.01
CA PHE A 59 2.29 6.86 0.09
C PHE A 59 3.62 7.45 0.50
N VAL A 60 3.60 8.70 0.97
CA VAL A 60 4.76 9.42 1.48
C VAL A 60 4.48 9.93 2.89
N THR A 61 5.50 9.85 3.74
CA THR A 61 5.55 10.57 5.02
C THR A 61 6.74 11.53 4.98
N GLU A 62 6.52 12.76 5.41
CA GLU A 62 7.57 13.79 5.50
C GLU A 62 8.20 13.83 6.89
N ALA A 63 9.50 14.13 6.95
CA ALA A 63 10.18 14.39 8.21
C ALA A 63 9.57 15.62 8.90
N GLY A 64 9.22 15.49 10.18
CA GLY A 64 8.56 16.56 10.95
C GLY A 64 7.07 16.75 10.67
N LYS A 65 6.47 15.99 9.74
CA LYS A 65 5.02 15.96 9.49
C LYS A 65 4.54 14.52 9.40
N PRO A 66 4.36 13.84 10.55
CA PRO A 66 3.98 12.43 10.57
C PRO A 66 2.59 12.24 9.96
N GLY A 67 2.47 11.22 9.12
CA GLY A 67 1.23 10.88 8.42
C GLY A 67 1.51 10.30 7.05
N LEU A 68 0.48 9.74 6.42
CA LEU A 68 0.57 9.22 5.06
C LEU A 68 -0.22 10.12 4.13
N ALA A 69 0.45 10.72 3.16
CA ALA A 69 -0.16 11.36 2.00
C ALA A 69 -0.01 10.45 0.77
N PRO A 70 -0.92 10.51 -0.21
CA PRO A 70 -0.68 9.91 -1.53
C PRO A 70 0.64 10.44 -2.12
N ALA A 71 1.46 9.54 -2.66
CA ALA A 71 2.75 9.87 -3.28
C ALA A 71 2.70 10.03 -4.80
#